data_AF-A0A7R9YP91-F1
#
_entry.id   AF-A0A7R9YP91-F1
#
_cell.length_a   1.000
_cell.length_b   1.000
_cell.length_c   1.000
_cell.angle_alpha   90.00
_cell.angle_beta   90.00
_cell.angle_gamma   90.00
#
_symmetry.space_group_name_H-M   'P 1'
#
loop_
_entity.id
_entity.type
_entity.pdbx_description
1 polymer ?
#
loop_
_entity_poly.entity_id
_entity_poly.type
_entity_poly.pdbx_seq_one_letter_code
_entity_poly.pdbx_strand_id
1 'polypeptide(L)'
;AVMAPHVPQLATALLVTACFDREVNCRRAAAAAFQENVGRQGTFAHGIAIVQVADYFGVGSRTHAFVTVGGFVAGYPEYTRALLEHLWTVKAAHWDQPTRELAAIAA
;
A
#
# COMPACT_ATOMS: atom_id res chain seq x y z
N ALA A 1 -8.92 19.26 12.96
CA ALA A 1 -7.89 19.59 11.94
C ALA A 1 -8.47 19.37 10.55
N VAL A 2 -8.18 20.25 9.58
CA VAL A 2 -8.77 20.24 8.22
C VAL A 2 -8.57 18.90 7.49
N MET A 3 -7.46 18.19 7.76
CA MET A 3 -7.13 16.92 7.11
C MET A 3 -7.92 15.72 7.63
N ALA A 4 -8.46 15.77 8.85
CA ALA A 4 -9.06 14.62 9.53
C ALA A 4 -10.08 13.81 8.69
N PRO A 5 -11.05 14.43 7.98
CA PRO A 5 -12.01 13.66 7.17
C PRO A 5 -11.39 12.98 5.93
N HIS A 6 -10.22 13.43 5.49
CA HIS A 6 -9.54 12.93 4.29
C HIS A 6 -8.49 11.84 4.59
N VAL A 7 -8.10 11.69 5.85
CA VAL A 7 -7.05 10.75 6.27
C VAL A 7 -7.33 9.32 5.82
N PRO A 8 -8.53 8.73 5.99
CA PRO A 8 -8.76 7.33 5.61
C PRO A 8 -8.58 7.09 4.11
N GLN A 9 -9.09 8.00 3.26
CA GLN A 9 -8.95 7.91 1.81
C GLN A 9 -7.50 8.10 1.37
N LEU A 10 -6.80 9.08 1.95
CA LEU A 10 -5.39 9.35 1.65
C LEU A 10 -4.50 8.17 2.07
N ALA A 11 -4.66 7.66 3.29
CA ALA A 11 -3.94 6.50 3.81
C ALA A 11 -4.09 5.30 2.88
N THR A 12 -5.34 5.00 2.51
CA THR A 12 -5.66 3.88 1.62
C THR A 12 -5.01 4.03 0.25
N ALA A 13 -5.12 5.20 -0.39
CA ALA A 13 -4.53 5.43 -1.71
C ALA A 13 -3.00 5.30 -1.70
N LEU A 14 -2.35 5.82 -0.65
CA LEU A 14 -0.91 5.71 -0.47
C LEU A 14 -0.48 4.25 -0.26
N LEU A 15 -1.19 3.49 0.57
CA LEU A 15 -0.85 2.09 0.84
C LEU A 15 -1.09 1.18 -0.35
N VAL A 16 -2.19 1.38 -1.10
CA VAL A 16 -2.43 0.68 -2.37
C VAL A 16 -1.29 0.93 -3.34
N THR A 17 -0.85 2.19 -3.47
CA THR A 17 0.27 2.56 -4.36
C THR A 17 1.59 1.97 -3.86
N ALA A 18 1.87 2.05 -2.56
CA ALA A 18 3.09 1.52 -1.94
C ALA A 18 3.22 -0.01 -2.11
N CYS A 19 2.10 -0.74 -2.08
CA CYS A 19 2.11 -2.19 -2.22
C CYS A 19 2.10 -2.64 -3.69
N PHE A 20 1.27 -2.01 -4.53
CA PHE A 20 0.86 -2.60 -5.81
C PHE A 20 1.28 -1.83 -7.07
N ASP A 21 1.99 -0.72 -6.96
CA ASP A 21 2.50 -0.05 -8.16
C ASP A 21 3.60 -0.89 -8.85
N ARG A 22 3.62 -0.88 -10.19
CA ARG A 22 4.66 -1.59 -10.97
C ARG A 22 6.02 -0.92 -10.77
N GLU A 23 6.04 0.41 -10.70
CA GLU A 23 7.24 1.22 -10.64
C GLU A 23 7.74 1.38 -9.21
N VAL A 24 9.01 1.05 -8.99
CA VAL A 24 9.62 1.10 -7.66
C VAL A 24 9.66 2.51 -7.08
N ASN A 25 9.83 3.52 -7.93
CA ASN A 25 9.86 4.92 -7.50
C ASN A 25 8.48 5.39 -7.01
N CYS A 26 7.40 4.95 -7.66
CA CYS A 26 6.03 5.23 -7.24
C CYS A 26 5.73 4.59 -5.88
N ARG A 27 6.14 3.33 -5.70
CA ARG A 27 5.97 2.64 -4.40
C ARG A 27 6.71 3.35 -3.27
N ARG A 28 7.97 3.72 -3.50
CA ARG A 28 8.81 4.45 -2.53
C ARG A 28 8.28 5.84 -2.21
N ALA A 29 7.82 6.58 -3.22
CA ALA A 29 7.22 7.90 -3.01
C ALA A 29 5.94 7.80 -2.16
N ALA A 30 5.09 6.80 -2.44
CA ALA A 30 3.87 6.57 -1.67
C ALA A 30 4.17 6.17 -0.22
N ALA A 31 5.12 5.27 0.01
CA ALA A 31 5.58 4.89 1.35
C ALA A 31 6.15 6.07 2.14
N ALA A 32 7.00 6.89 1.51
CA ALA A 32 7.55 8.09 2.14
C ALA A 32 6.46 9.11 2.48
N ALA A 33 5.49 9.33 1.58
CA ALA A 33 4.35 10.20 1.85
C ALA A 33 3.47 9.67 3.00
N PHE A 34 3.27 8.36 3.08
CA PHE A 34 2.55 7.73 4.19
C PHE A 34 3.29 7.94 5.51
N GLN A 35 4.60 7.68 5.54
CA GLN A 35 5.44 7.89 6.71
C GLN A 35 5.41 9.34 7.20
N GLU A 36 5.51 10.31 6.29
CA GLU A 36 5.48 11.73 6.63
C GLU A 36 4.13 12.13 7.26
N ASN A 37 3.03 11.58 6.74
CA ASN A 37 1.71 11.80 7.33
C ASN A 37 1.55 11.14 8.70
N VAL A 38 2.09 9.93 8.90
CA VAL A 38 2.11 9.27 10.23
C VAL A 38 2.88 10.15 11.23
N GLY A 39 4.05 10.67 10.84
CA GLY A 39 4.93 11.47 11.71
C GLY A 39 4.41 12.87 12.02
N ARG A 40 3.73 13.53 11.07
CA ARG A 40 3.26 14.92 11.27
C ARG A 40 1.79 15.05 11.64
N GLN A 41 0.92 14.16 11.15
CA GLN A 41 -0.53 14.26 11.34
C GLN A 41 -1.05 13.30 12.42
N GLY A 42 -0.32 12.24 12.76
CA GLY A 42 -0.59 11.35 13.90
C GLY A 42 -1.92 10.57 13.89
N THR A 43 -2.69 10.65 12.80
CA THR A 43 -4.09 10.17 12.72
C THR A 43 -4.28 8.97 11.79
N PHE A 44 -3.19 8.35 11.34
CA PHE A 44 -3.21 7.23 10.41
C PHE A 44 -3.30 5.90 11.17
N ALA A 45 -4.38 5.14 10.96
CA ALA A 45 -4.63 3.89 11.65
C ALA A 45 -3.47 2.90 11.45
N HIS A 46 -2.95 2.35 12.54
CA HIS A 46 -1.81 1.42 12.56
C HIS A 46 -0.54 1.96 11.88
N GLY A 47 -0.42 3.29 11.74
CA GLY A 47 0.59 3.94 10.90
C GLY A 47 2.03 3.58 11.25
N ILE A 48 2.40 3.53 12.53
CA ILE A 48 3.76 3.21 12.97
C ILE A 48 4.14 1.78 12.56
N ALA A 49 3.27 0.80 12.84
CA ALA A 49 3.52 -0.59 12.49
C ALA A 49 3.64 -0.78 10.96
N ILE A 50 2.78 -0.10 10.20
CA ILE A 50 2.81 -0.15 8.75
C ILE A 50 4.08 0.49 8.18
N VAL A 51 4.52 1.64 8.70
CA VAL A 51 5.76 2.31 8.26
C VAL A 51 6.99 1.43 8.42
N GLN A 52 7.05 0.61 9.48
CA GLN A 52 8.17 -0.31 9.71
C GLN A 52 8.26 -1.42 8.67
N VAL A 53 7.11 -1.87 8.13
CA VAL A 53 7.05 -2.96 7.14
C VAL A 53 7.09 -2.41 5.72
N ALA A 54 6.38 -1.32 5.46
CA ALA A 54 6.35 -0.60 4.18
C ALA A 54 7.52 0.39 4.07
N ASP A 55 8.70 0.01 4.55
CA ASP A 55 9.89 0.85 4.49
C ASP A 55 10.52 0.87 3.07
N TYR A 56 11.60 1.63 2.91
CA TYR A 56 12.29 1.80 1.62
C TYR A 56 12.74 0.47 0.97
N PHE A 57 13.09 -0.53 1.78
CA PHE A 57 13.53 -1.84 1.32
C PHE A 57 12.35 -2.77 1.06
N GLY A 58 11.37 -2.77 1.97
CA GLY A 58 10.14 -3.54 1.87
C GLY A 58 9.37 -3.25 0.58
N VAL A 59 9.24 -1.97 0.23
CA VAL A 59 8.60 -1.57 -1.04
C VAL A 59 9.54 -1.56 -2.25
N GLY A 60 10.85 -1.78 -2.03
CA GLY A 60 11.86 -1.82 -3.07
C GLY A 60 11.67 -3.02 -4.01
N SER A 61 11.42 -4.20 -3.46
CA SER A 61 11.11 -5.41 -4.23
C SER A 61 9.63 -5.49 -4.57
N ARG A 62 9.29 -5.63 -5.85
CA ARG A 62 7.88 -5.73 -6.30
C ARG A 62 7.19 -6.96 -5.69
N THR A 63 7.86 -8.11 -5.65
CA THR A 63 7.31 -9.33 -5.06
C THR A 63 7.06 -9.16 -3.56
N HIS A 64 8.02 -8.58 -2.83
CA HIS A 64 7.89 -8.37 -1.39
C HIS A 64 6.79 -7.34 -1.07
N ALA A 65 6.70 -6.26 -1.86
CA ALA A 65 5.67 -5.24 -1.72
C ALA A 65 4.26 -5.82 -1.93
N PHE A 66 4.06 -6.66 -2.95
CA PHE A 66 2.75 -7.27 -3.22
C PHE A 66 2.35 -8.28 -2.14
N VAL A 67 3.24 -9.23 -1.83
CA VAL A 67 2.88 -10.41 -1.04
C VAL A 67 3.06 -10.15 0.46
N THR A 68 4.22 -9.63 0.86
CA THR A 68 4.55 -9.47 2.28
C THR A 68 3.99 -8.17 2.84
N VAL A 69 4.33 -7.03 2.23
CA VAL A 69 3.85 -5.72 2.71
C VAL A 69 2.35 -5.61 2.49
N GLY A 70 1.86 -5.94 1.28
CA GLY A 70 0.43 -5.95 0.95
C GLY A 70 -0.36 -6.87 1.86
N GLY A 71 0.11 -8.10 2.10
CA GLY A 71 -0.54 -9.05 3.02
C GLY A 71 -0.58 -8.55 4.47
N PHE A 72 0.52 -7.96 4.96
CA PHE A 72 0.56 -7.36 6.30
C PHE A 72 -0.45 -6.21 6.44
N VAL A 73 -0.48 -5.30 5.46
CA VAL A 73 -1.42 -4.16 5.47
C VAL A 73 -2.87 -4.62 5.33
N ALA A 74 -3.13 -5.64 4.52
CA ALA A 74 -4.46 -6.22 4.35
C ALA A 74 -4.99 -6.92 5.62
N GLY A 75 -4.13 -7.22 6.59
CA GLY A 75 -4.53 -7.71 7.91
C GLY A 75 -5.30 -6.68 8.76
N TYR A 76 -5.25 -5.40 8.39
CA TYR A 76 -5.96 -4.32 9.07
C TYR A 76 -7.32 -4.03 8.39
N PRO A 77 -8.46 -4.14 9.10
CA PRO A 77 -9.80 -3.99 8.52
C PRO A 77 -10.04 -2.68 7.77
N GLU A 78 -9.36 -1.61 8.18
CA GLU A 78 -9.42 -0.28 7.58
C GLU A 78 -8.90 -0.27 6.14
N TYR A 79 -7.99 -1.18 5.80
CA TYR A 79 -7.31 -1.23 4.51
C TYR A 79 -7.65 -2.49 3.70
N THR A 80 -8.05 -3.59 4.35
CA THR A 80 -8.32 -4.90 3.73
C THR A 80 -9.13 -4.79 2.44
N ARG A 81 -10.31 -4.16 2.53
CA ARG A 81 -11.25 -4.11 1.40
C ARG A 81 -10.65 -3.40 0.19
N ALA A 82 -10.04 -2.24 0.42
CA ALA A 82 -9.51 -1.41 -0.67
C ALA A 82 -8.30 -2.07 -1.36
N LEU A 83 -7.44 -2.75 -0.59
CA LEU A 83 -6.32 -3.50 -1.16
C LEU A 83 -6.82 -4.65 -2.03
N LEU A 84 -7.76 -5.46 -1.53
CA LEU A 84 -8.35 -6.58 -2.27
C LEU A 84 -9.10 -6.12 -3.52
N GLU A 85 -9.92 -5.07 -3.40
CA GLU A 85 -10.64 -4.49 -4.55
C GLU A 85 -9.65 -4.01 -5.62
N HIS A 86 -8.54 -3.35 -5.24
CA HIS A 86 -7.54 -2.90 -6.20
C HIS A 86 -6.79 -4.08 -6.86
N LEU A 87 -6.43 -5.11 -6.09
CA LEU A 87 -5.82 -6.32 -6.65
C LEU A 87 -6.73 -6.98 -7.69
N TRP A 88 -8.00 -7.18 -7.34
CA TRP A 88 -8.97 -7.85 -8.21
C TRP A 88 -9.35 -7.02 -9.43
N THR A 89 -9.66 -5.74 -9.26
CA THR A 89 -10.23 -4.91 -10.35
C THR A 89 -9.17 -4.27 -11.23
N VAL A 90 -7.96 -4.04 -10.71
CA VAL A 90 -6.90 -3.34 -11.44
C VAL A 90 -5.72 -4.27 -11.76
N LYS A 91 -5.20 -4.99 -10.76
CA LYS A 91 -3.93 -5.73 -10.95
C LYS A 91 -4.12 -7.09 -11.62
N ALA A 92 -5.21 -7.79 -11.35
CA ALA A 92 -5.52 -9.08 -11.97
C ALA A 92 -5.75 -8.96 -13.50
N ALA A 93 -6.27 -7.82 -13.96
CA ALA A 93 -6.49 -7.53 -15.38
C ALA A 93 -5.41 -6.63 -16.01
N HIS A 94 -4.29 -6.39 -15.31
CA HIS A 94 -3.23 -5.51 -15.79
C HIS A 94 -2.56 -6.08 -17.06
N TRP A 95 -2.14 -5.23 -18.00
CA TRP A 95 -1.55 -5.68 -19.27
C TRP A 95 -0.21 -6.42 -19.10
N ASP A 96 0.59 -6.04 -18.10
CA ASP A 96 1.87 -6.68 -17.75
C ASP A 96 1.67 -8.03 -17.05
N GLN A 97 2.16 -9.11 -17.66
CA GLN A 97 2.00 -10.48 -17.15
C GLN A 97 2.60 -10.68 -15.74
N PRO A 98 3.87 -10.30 -15.45
CA PRO A 98 4.43 -10.41 -14.11
C PRO A 98 3.61 -9.70 -13.03
N THR A 99 2.94 -8.59 -13.36
CA THR A 99 2.05 -7.89 -12.42
C THR A 99 0.81 -8.72 -12.11
N ARG A 100 0.22 -9.39 -13.12
CA ARG A 100 -0.93 -10.29 -12.91
C ARG A 100 -0.56 -11.53 -12.09
N GLU A 101 0.61 -12.11 -12.33
CA GLU A 101 1.11 -13.27 -11.56
C GLU A 101 1.27 -12.90 -10.08
N LEU A 102 1.86 -11.74 -9.77
CA LEU A 102 1.96 -11.26 -8.40
C LEU A 102 0.59 -10.94 -7.79
N ALA A 103 -0.34 -10.41 -8.56
CA ALA A 103 -1.70 -10.16 -8.08
C ALA A 103 -2.42 -11.46 -7.70
N ALA A 104 -2.24 -12.53 -8.48
CA ALA A 104 -2.81 -13.84 -8.20
C ALA A 104 -2.19 -14.52 -6.96
N ILE A 105 -0.92 -14.26 -6.66
CA ILE A 105 -0.25 -14.78 -5.46
C ILE A 105 -0.66 -13.99 -4.20
N ALA A 106 -0.90 -12.69 -4.34
CA ALA A 106 -1.22 -11.80 -3.23
C ALA A 106 -2.71 -11.78 -2.85
N ALA A 107 -3.61 -12.26 -3.73
CA ALA A 107 -5.04 -12.39 -3.50
C ALA A 107 -5.40 -13.66 -2.73
#